data_AF-A0AAD6J664-F1
#
_entry.id   AF-A0AAD6J664-F1
#
_cell.length_a   1.000
_cell.length_b   1.000
_cell.length_c   1.000
_cell.angle_alpha   90.00
_cell.angle_beta   90.00
_cell.angle_gamma   90.00
#
_symmetry.space_group_name_H-M   'P 1'
#
loop_
_entity.id
_entity.type
_entity.pdbx_description
1 polymer ?
#
loop_
_entity_poly.entity_id
_entity_poly.type
_entity_poly.pdbx_seq_one_letter_code
_entity_poly.pdbx_strand_id
1 'polypeptide(L)'
;MPVKPLQFKGDKKPLKSTKRKRAEDDERANTTIAATAASLSASTAEKFGASTSTSSGGKEGEVSKDKGKEKERRVVSEDVDADDGWVNSDSLDDIRGPVIFAFASSPPTCLACDANGKVFASVLRDVDGEDLATAEPHDVRQVWTPTRVPSSTKFAFKGHHGRYLACDKIGVLSATRDAMGPEEEFIPVKTETGWGLQDFRERFLRAEEKSVSGNSKGGGGVGVGAVVEVRGDAESIGFGETWVIRGQRRFKTKVRKEGAREERISRRELETLAGQQLDDEQVRILKKARREGALQSALLDIRQKKKRDKFAW
;
A
#
# COMPACT_ATOMS: atom_id res chain seq x y z
N MET A 1 40.60 75.85 -15.02
CA MET A 1 39.30 76.51 -14.73
C MET A 1 38.21 75.44 -14.66
N PRO A 2 37.15 75.62 -13.85
CA PRO A 2 36.29 74.52 -13.41
C PRO A 2 35.34 73.96 -14.49
N VAL A 3 35.14 72.64 -14.43
CA VAL A 3 34.20 71.87 -15.27
C VAL A 3 32.73 72.12 -14.86
N LYS A 4 31.84 72.22 -15.85
CA LYS A 4 30.39 72.34 -15.63
C LYS A 4 29.75 70.95 -15.54
N PRO A 5 28.94 70.64 -14.51
CA PRO A 5 28.31 69.32 -14.36
C PRO A 5 27.11 69.13 -15.30
N LEU A 6 27.04 67.93 -15.89
CA LEU A 6 25.91 67.50 -16.74
C LEU A 6 24.75 67.02 -15.86
N GLN A 7 23.58 67.65 -15.97
CA GLN A 7 22.43 67.32 -15.12
C GLN A 7 21.60 66.15 -15.66
N PHE A 8 21.47 65.09 -14.86
CA PHE A 8 20.53 64.00 -15.09
C PHE A 8 19.08 64.47 -14.88
N LYS A 9 18.19 64.18 -15.83
CA LYS A 9 16.73 64.35 -15.67
C LYS A 9 16.09 63.01 -15.38
N GLY A 10 15.20 62.97 -14.37
CA GLY A 10 14.07 62.05 -14.37
C GLY A 10 14.00 61.01 -13.26
N ASP A 11 13.93 61.46 -12.00
CA ASP A 11 13.45 60.61 -10.90
C ASP A 11 12.42 61.36 -10.03
N LYS A 12 11.14 60.91 -10.05
CA LYS A 12 10.06 61.40 -9.18
C LYS A 12 9.03 60.32 -8.85
N LYS A 13 9.36 59.55 -7.79
CA LYS A 13 8.61 59.27 -6.53
C LYS A 13 7.06 59.10 -6.53
N PRO A 14 6.51 58.33 -5.56
CA PRO A 14 5.34 57.47 -5.78
C PRO A 14 3.97 58.07 -5.44
N LEU A 15 2.92 57.44 -6.00
CA LEU A 15 1.51 57.73 -5.72
C LEU A 15 1.06 57.17 -4.36
N LYS A 16 0.33 57.98 -3.59
CA LYS A 16 -0.30 57.60 -2.32
C LYS A 16 -1.76 57.17 -2.49
N SER A 17 -2.22 56.35 -1.56
CA SER A 17 -3.59 55.86 -1.39
C SER A 17 -4.65 56.96 -1.25
N THR A 18 -5.80 56.81 -1.93
CA THR A 18 -6.99 57.67 -1.72
C THR A 18 -8.14 56.89 -1.10
N LYS A 19 -8.56 57.39 0.05
CA LYS A 19 -9.64 56.96 0.95
C LYS A 19 -11.03 57.21 0.32
N ARG A 20 -11.97 56.25 0.42
CA ARG A 20 -13.42 56.49 0.23
C ARG A 20 -14.17 56.30 1.55
N LYS A 21 -15.23 57.10 1.75
CA LYS A 21 -16.01 57.22 3.00
C LYS A 21 -17.24 56.29 3.01
N ARG A 22 -17.76 56.04 4.22
CA ARG A 22 -19.09 55.47 4.49
C ARG A 22 -20.23 56.48 4.24
N ALA A 23 -21.44 55.94 4.17
CA ALA A 23 -22.69 56.56 4.63
C ALA A 23 -23.47 55.49 5.43
N GLU A 24 -24.33 55.93 6.36
CA GLU A 24 -25.00 55.16 7.43
C GLU A 24 -26.50 55.59 7.51
N ASP A 25 -27.44 54.92 8.18
CA ASP A 25 -27.34 53.85 9.20
C ASP A 25 -27.67 52.41 8.72
N ASP A 26 -28.78 51.69 8.96
CA ASP A 26 -30.14 51.98 9.50
C ASP A 26 -30.76 50.73 10.21
N GLU A 27 -31.96 50.84 10.80
CA GLU A 27 -32.68 49.85 11.65
C GLU A 27 -33.36 48.69 10.88
N ARG A 28 -33.63 47.46 11.38
CA ARG A 28 -33.73 46.81 12.73
C ARG A 28 -33.77 45.26 12.52
N ALA A 29 -33.81 44.30 13.48
CA ALA A 29 -33.81 44.26 14.96
C ALA A 29 -33.37 42.87 15.52
N ASN A 30 -32.95 42.84 16.79
CA ASN A 30 -33.20 41.85 17.87
C ASN A 30 -33.11 40.30 17.64
N THR A 31 -32.18 39.62 18.34
CA THR A 31 -32.48 38.78 19.54
C THR A 31 -31.21 38.18 20.19
N THR A 32 -31.19 38.21 21.52
CA THR A 32 -30.13 37.81 22.47
C THR A 32 -30.00 36.30 22.70
N ILE A 33 -28.78 35.77 22.86
CA ILE A 33 -28.41 34.75 23.88
C ILE A 33 -26.99 35.06 24.41
N ALA A 34 -26.74 34.85 25.71
CA ALA A 34 -25.47 35.12 26.40
C ALA A 34 -24.87 33.84 27.02
N ALA A 35 -23.67 33.99 27.62
CA ALA A 35 -22.96 33.01 28.47
C ALA A 35 -22.38 31.77 27.74
N THR A 36 -21.26 31.14 28.14
CA THR A 36 -20.19 31.42 29.14
C THR A 36 -19.03 30.44 28.87
N ALA A 37 -17.77 30.85 29.00
CA ALA A 37 -16.66 29.93 29.29
C ALA A 37 -15.50 30.70 29.95
N ALA A 38 -15.09 30.30 31.16
CA ALA A 38 -14.04 30.96 31.92
C ALA A 38 -12.66 30.32 31.66
N SER A 39 -11.64 31.16 31.68
CA SER A 39 -10.22 30.78 31.71
C SER A 39 -9.78 30.29 33.09
N LEU A 40 -8.90 29.28 33.17
CA LEU A 40 -7.96 29.14 34.28
C LEU A 40 -6.55 28.76 33.81
N SER A 41 -5.57 29.22 34.57
CA SER A 41 -4.16 29.39 34.21
C SER A 41 -3.24 28.32 34.80
N ALA A 42 -2.01 28.26 34.26
CA ALA A 42 -0.90 27.42 34.73
C ALA A 42 -0.20 27.95 36.00
N SER A 43 0.86 27.23 36.41
CA SER A 43 1.95 27.57 37.36
C SER A 43 1.95 26.70 38.65
N THR A 44 3.05 26.25 39.28
CA THR A 44 4.50 26.04 38.97
C THR A 44 5.15 25.24 40.14
N ALA A 45 6.36 24.68 39.97
CA ALA A 45 7.30 24.19 41.03
C ALA A 45 6.91 22.93 41.83
N GLU A 46 7.81 22.13 42.44
CA GLU A 46 9.26 21.85 42.32
C GLU A 46 9.46 20.39 42.88
N LYS A 47 10.21 19.47 42.27
CA LYS A 47 11.67 19.20 42.35
C LYS A 47 12.13 18.35 43.58
N PHE A 48 13.00 17.37 43.30
CA PHE A 48 13.65 16.38 44.20
C PHE A 48 12.70 15.34 44.86
N GLY A 49 13.13 14.11 45.15
CA GLY A 49 14.44 13.47 44.94
C GLY A 49 14.34 11.93 44.97
N ALA A 50 15.44 11.23 44.66
CA ALA A 50 15.46 9.77 44.51
C ALA A 50 15.97 9.03 45.76
N SER A 51 15.47 7.81 46.00
CA SER A 51 16.18 6.77 46.77
C SER A 51 15.65 5.36 46.49
N THR A 52 16.58 4.44 46.19
CA THR A 52 16.36 3.02 45.89
C THR A 52 16.45 2.16 47.18
N SER A 53 16.16 0.85 47.05
CA SER A 53 16.50 -0.29 47.94
C SER A 53 15.32 -0.84 48.79
N THR A 54 14.91 -2.12 48.62
CA THR A 54 15.46 -3.39 49.18
C THR A 54 14.77 -3.72 50.52
N SER A 55 14.29 -4.94 50.87
CA SER A 55 14.08 -6.23 50.18
C SER A 55 13.15 -7.14 51.02
N SER A 56 12.84 -8.33 50.49
CA SER A 56 12.71 -9.63 51.22
C SER A 56 11.69 -9.82 52.35
N GLY A 57 10.89 -10.89 52.24
CA GLY A 57 10.22 -11.54 53.37
C GLY A 57 8.92 -12.22 52.94
N GLY A 58 8.86 -13.55 52.96
CA GLY A 58 7.63 -14.28 52.65
C GLY A 58 7.51 -15.56 53.47
N LYS A 59 6.26 -16.02 53.66
CA LYS A 59 5.87 -17.43 53.78
C LYS A 59 4.34 -17.60 53.75
N GLU A 60 3.91 -18.67 53.07
CA GLU A 60 2.83 -19.61 53.43
C GLU A 60 1.63 -19.12 54.27
N GLY A 61 0.36 -19.26 53.88
CA GLY A 61 -0.24 -19.83 52.66
C GLY A 61 -1.62 -20.43 52.95
N GLU A 62 -2.56 -20.42 51.99
CA GLU A 62 -3.76 -21.27 52.04
C GLU A 62 -4.25 -21.64 50.63
N VAL A 63 -4.91 -22.80 50.51
CA VAL A 63 -5.24 -23.45 49.24
C VAL A 63 -6.71 -23.19 48.88
N SER A 64 -6.95 -22.56 47.74
CA SER A 64 -8.25 -22.57 47.07
C SER A 64 -8.15 -23.05 45.63
N LYS A 65 -9.04 -23.99 45.30
CA LYS A 65 -9.00 -24.91 44.17
C LYS A 65 -9.84 -24.36 43.01
N ASP A 66 -9.22 -24.02 41.88
CA ASP A 66 -9.97 -23.65 40.67
C ASP A 66 -9.46 -24.36 39.39
N LYS A 67 -10.38 -24.61 38.45
CA LYS A 67 -10.18 -25.38 37.22
C LYS A 67 -9.95 -24.45 36.04
N GLY A 68 -8.70 -24.30 35.59
CA GLY A 68 -8.33 -23.40 34.50
C GLY A 68 -7.65 -24.09 33.32
N LYS A 69 -8.35 -24.16 32.18
CA LYS A 69 -7.93 -24.61 30.84
C LYS A 69 -6.41 -24.71 30.59
N GLU A 70 -5.99 -25.90 30.20
CA GLU A 70 -4.72 -26.18 29.55
C GLU A 70 -4.51 -25.26 28.35
N LYS A 71 -3.45 -24.44 28.39
CA LYS A 71 -3.06 -23.56 27.28
C LYS A 71 -2.46 -24.43 26.17
N GLU A 72 -3.29 -24.76 25.19
CA GLU A 72 -2.86 -25.28 23.90
C GLU A 72 -1.73 -24.39 23.36
N ARG A 73 -0.50 -24.93 23.32
CA ARG A 73 0.62 -24.25 22.67
C ARG A 73 0.26 -24.15 21.20
N ARG A 74 -0.01 -22.93 20.72
CA ARG A 74 -0.05 -22.65 19.28
C ARG A 74 1.24 -23.20 18.68
N VAL A 75 1.10 -24.22 17.84
CA VAL A 75 2.13 -24.60 16.89
C VAL A 75 2.38 -23.35 16.05
N VAL A 76 3.60 -22.80 16.16
CA VAL A 76 4.05 -21.76 15.25
C VAL A 76 4.24 -22.47 13.92
N SER A 77 3.34 -22.20 12.97
CA SER A 77 3.39 -22.77 11.63
C SER A 77 4.63 -22.27 10.91
N GLU A 78 5.44 -23.19 10.38
CA GLU A 78 6.61 -22.91 9.52
C GLU A 78 6.21 -22.25 8.17
N ASP A 79 4.91 -22.04 7.94
CA ASP A 79 4.34 -21.34 6.79
C ASP A 79 4.52 -19.80 6.81
N VAL A 80 4.92 -19.19 7.95
CA VAL A 80 4.99 -17.71 8.06
C VAL A 80 6.12 -17.16 7.20
N ASP A 81 7.31 -17.77 7.25
CA ASP A 81 8.50 -17.30 6.51
C ASP A 81 8.36 -17.48 4.98
N ALA A 82 7.47 -18.37 4.52
CA ALA A 82 7.22 -18.60 3.10
C ALA A 82 6.39 -17.50 2.41
N ASP A 83 5.67 -16.68 3.19
CA ASP A 83 4.75 -15.63 2.72
C ASP A 83 5.35 -14.20 2.81
N ASP A 84 6.59 -14.04 3.30
CA ASP A 84 7.24 -12.73 3.54
C ASP A 84 8.04 -12.14 2.34
N GLY A 85 8.17 -12.88 1.23
CA GLY A 85 8.86 -12.39 0.02
C GLY A 85 8.03 -11.43 -0.85
N TRP A 86 8.68 -10.73 -1.79
CA TRP A 86 8.01 -9.86 -2.76
C TRP A 86 7.61 -10.60 -4.04
N VAL A 87 6.50 -10.18 -4.67
CA VAL A 87 5.96 -10.79 -5.90
C VAL A 87 5.36 -9.73 -6.83
N ASN A 88 5.48 -9.96 -8.15
CA ASN A 88 4.89 -9.07 -9.15
C ASN A 88 3.36 -9.12 -9.08
N SER A 89 2.71 -7.96 -9.26
CA SER A 89 1.25 -7.86 -9.38
C SER A 89 0.81 -8.15 -10.82
N ASP A 90 -0.04 -9.16 -11.00
CA ASP A 90 -0.55 -9.56 -12.32
C ASP A 90 -1.94 -8.95 -12.58
N SER A 91 -2.73 -8.79 -11.51
CA SER A 91 -4.09 -8.24 -11.52
C SER A 91 -4.23 -7.03 -10.60
N LEU A 92 -5.28 -6.23 -10.80
CA LEU A 92 -5.63 -5.10 -9.92
C LEU A 92 -5.93 -5.52 -8.48
N ASP A 93 -6.31 -6.79 -8.26
CA ASP A 93 -6.58 -7.32 -6.93
C ASP A 93 -5.31 -7.76 -6.17
N ASP A 94 -4.15 -7.78 -6.84
CA ASP A 94 -2.84 -7.99 -6.22
C ASP A 94 -2.20 -6.68 -5.73
N ILE A 95 -2.75 -5.51 -6.10
CA ILE A 95 -2.26 -4.19 -5.69
C ILE A 95 -2.86 -3.86 -4.31
N ARG A 96 -2.41 -4.59 -3.27
CA ARG A 96 -2.90 -4.50 -1.90
C ARG A 96 -1.76 -4.67 -0.89
N GLY A 97 -1.93 -4.09 0.30
CA GLY A 97 -0.87 -4.06 1.31
C GLY A 97 0.31 -3.19 0.87
N PRO A 98 1.52 -3.39 1.40
CA PRO A 98 2.72 -2.69 0.96
C PRO A 98 3.14 -3.11 -0.45
N VAL A 99 3.41 -2.12 -1.32
CA VAL A 99 3.88 -2.27 -2.69
C VAL A 99 5.09 -1.38 -2.98
N ILE A 100 5.84 -1.72 -4.02
CA ILE A 100 6.87 -0.88 -4.63
C ILE A 100 6.57 -0.68 -6.12
N PHE A 101 7.05 0.43 -6.67
CA PHE A 101 7.02 0.72 -8.11
C PHE A 101 8.46 0.70 -8.62
N ALA A 102 8.87 -0.40 -9.24
CA ALA A 102 10.19 -0.54 -9.85
C ALA A 102 10.17 -0.08 -11.31
N PHE A 103 11.30 0.47 -11.78
CA PHE A 103 11.50 0.99 -13.13
C PHE A 103 12.80 0.45 -13.73
N ALA A 104 12.72 0.05 -15.01
CA ALA A 104 13.81 -0.58 -15.76
C ALA A 104 14.83 0.47 -16.23
N SER A 105 15.64 0.94 -15.29
CA SER A 105 16.74 1.89 -15.51
C SER A 105 18.10 1.22 -15.28
N SER A 106 19.18 1.87 -15.67
CA SER A 106 20.56 1.47 -15.41
C SER A 106 21.26 2.47 -14.47
N PRO A 107 21.40 2.18 -13.16
CA PRO A 107 20.93 0.99 -12.43
C PRO A 107 19.41 1.01 -12.17
N PRO A 108 18.78 -0.15 -11.84
CA PRO A 108 17.35 -0.22 -11.55
C PRO A 108 16.94 0.74 -10.43
N THR A 109 15.80 1.42 -10.62
CA THR A 109 15.27 2.38 -9.65
C THR A 109 13.84 2.07 -9.25
N CYS A 110 13.37 2.71 -8.18
CA CYS A 110 12.01 2.64 -7.71
C CYS A 110 11.49 4.01 -7.27
N LEU A 111 10.17 4.18 -7.30
CA LEU A 111 9.51 5.39 -6.80
C LEU A 111 9.67 5.47 -5.27
N ALA A 112 10.35 6.50 -4.77
CA ALA A 112 10.57 6.72 -3.35
C ALA A 112 10.13 8.12 -2.91
N CYS A 113 9.93 8.30 -1.60
CA CYS A 113 9.57 9.59 -1.03
C CYS A 113 10.39 9.96 0.21
N ASP A 114 10.66 11.25 0.37
CA ASP A 114 11.27 11.83 1.57
C ASP A 114 10.24 12.16 2.67
N ALA A 115 10.69 12.33 3.91
CA ALA A 115 9.84 12.77 5.02
C ALA A 115 9.18 14.14 4.76
N ASN A 116 9.82 14.97 3.92
CA ASN A 116 9.30 16.25 3.44
C ASN A 116 8.22 16.13 2.35
N GLY A 117 7.92 14.92 1.85
CA GLY A 117 6.97 14.72 0.76
C GLY A 117 7.56 14.96 -0.64
N LYS A 118 8.89 15.05 -0.80
CA LYS A 118 9.51 15.08 -2.13
C LYS A 118 9.58 13.66 -2.68
N VAL A 119 9.05 13.45 -3.89
CA VAL A 119 9.15 12.18 -4.63
C VAL A 119 10.41 12.18 -5.50
N PHE A 120 11.07 11.03 -5.62
CA PHE A 120 12.30 10.84 -6.40
C PHE A 120 12.48 9.36 -6.76
N ALA A 121 13.32 9.07 -7.77
CA ALA A 121 13.77 7.72 -8.05
C ALA A 121 14.91 7.32 -7.09
N SER A 122 14.71 6.24 -6.33
CA SER A 122 15.77 5.63 -5.52
C SER A 122 16.31 4.40 -6.23
N VAL A 123 17.64 4.23 -6.25
CA VAL A 123 18.27 3.00 -6.74
C VAL A 123 17.83 1.80 -5.88
N LEU A 124 17.51 0.69 -6.54
CA LEU A 124 17.32 -0.63 -5.95
C LEU A 124 18.70 -1.32 -5.92
N ARG A 125 19.11 -1.84 -4.77
CA ARG A 125 20.44 -2.47 -4.61
C ARG A 125 20.41 -3.97 -4.79
N ASP A 126 19.32 -4.59 -4.34
CA ASP A 126 19.15 -6.03 -4.28
C ASP A 126 18.31 -6.48 -5.49
N VAL A 127 18.94 -6.39 -6.67
CA VAL A 127 18.39 -6.82 -7.97
C VAL A 127 19.44 -7.67 -8.68
N ASP A 128 19.10 -8.92 -9.01
CA ASP A 128 19.98 -9.83 -9.72
C ASP A 128 20.03 -9.49 -11.23
N GLY A 129 20.79 -8.45 -11.57
CA GLY A 129 20.95 -7.97 -12.95
C GLY A 129 19.84 -7.02 -13.40
N GLU A 130 19.27 -7.26 -14.58
CA GLU A 130 18.19 -6.43 -15.15
C GLU A 130 16.77 -6.93 -14.78
N ASP A 131 16.64 -8.09 -14.13
CA ASP A 131 15.32 -8.67 -13.83
C ASP A 131 14.68 -8.04 -12.57
N LEU A 132 13.74 -7.11 -12.82
CA LEU A 132 12.92 -6.49 -11.80
C LEU A 132 12.04 -7.49 -11.02
N ALA A 133 11.90 -8.75 -11.44
CA ALA A 133 11.21 -9.78 -10.68
C ALA A 133 11.97 -10.24 -9.41
N THR A 134 13.20 -9.79 -9.18
CA THR A 134 13.93 -10.00 -7.91
C THR A 134 13.88 -8.79 -6.97
N ALA A 135 13.77 -7.57 -7.50
CA ALA A 135 13.84 -6.28 -6.77
C ALA A 135 13.04 -6.17 -5.45
N GLU A 136 13.72 -6.15 -4.32
CA GLU A 136 13.12 -5.91 -2.99
C GLU A 136 13.41 -4.47 -2.49
N PRO A 137 12.53 -3.85 -1.67
CA PRO A 137 12.80 -2.55 -1.10
C PRO A 137 13.86 -2.63 0.01
N HIS A 138 14.94 -1.89 -0.18
CA HIS A 138 15.97 -1.70 0.86
C HIS A 138 15.55 -0.64 1.90
N ASP A 139 14.78 0.38 1.49
CA ASP A 139 14.40 1.50 2.36
C ASP A 139 12.87 1.60 2.47
N VAL A 140 12.36 1.83 3.69
CA VAL A 140 10.93 2.11 3.95
C VAL A 140 10.40 3.25 3.07
N ARG A 141 11.26 4.19 2.66
CA ARG A 141 10.96 5.30 1.76
C ARG A 141 10.54 4.87 0.35
N GLN A 142 10.89 3.66 -0.07
CA GLN A 142 10.56 3.05 -1.37
C GLN A 142 9.17 2.37 -1.34
N VAL A 143 8.60 2.18 -0.15
CA VAL A 143 7.36 1.42 0.07
C VAL A 143 6.15 2.33 0.13
N TRP A 144 5.11 1.92 -0.60
CA TRP A 144 3.81 2.59 -0.70
C TRP A 144 2.69 1.65 -0.24
N THR A 145 1.61 2.21 0.29
CA THR A 145 0.41 1.44 0.70
C THR A 145 -0.78 1.89 -0.17
N PRO A 146 -1.15 1.15 -1.23
CA PRO A 146 -2.41 1.31 -1.94
C PRO A 146 -3.64 1.30 -1.02
N THR A 147 -4.47 2.31 -1.21
CA THR A 147 -5.86 2.36 -0.74
C THR A 147 -6.75 2.44 -1.97
N ARG A 148 -7.52 1.38 -2.26
CA ARG A 148 -8.47 1.39 -3.37
C ARG A 148 -9.68 2.24 -3.01
N VAL A 149 -10.07 3.16 -3.89
CA VAL A 149 -11.27 4.00 -3.70
C VAL A 149 -12.52 3.11 -3.81
N PRO A 150 -13.45 3.15 -2.84
CA PRO A 150 -14.67 2.35 -2.89
C PRO A 150 -15.46 2.57 -4.18
N SER A 151 -16.05 1.50 -4.72
CA SER A 151 -16.81 1.52 -5.98
C SER A 151 -16.04 1.99 -7.23
N SER A 152 -14.70 2.03 -7.19
CA SER A 152 -13.86 2.48 -8.31
C SER A 152 -12.71 1.50 -8.64
N THR A 153 -12.04 1.76 -9.76
CA THR A 153 -10.73 1.19 -10.15
C THR A 153 -9.57 2.08 -9.72
N LYS A 154 -9.84 3.26 -9.15
CA LYS A 154 -8.85 4.20 -8.65
C LYS A 154 -8.19 3.74 -7.34
N PHE A 155 -6.92 4.09 -7.17
CA PHE A 155 -6.09 3.85 -6.01
C PHE A 155 -5.41 5.15 -5.57
N ALA A 156 -5.26 5.34 -4.27
CA ALA A 156 -4.37 6.35 -3.70
C ALA A 156 -3.20 5.65 -3.00
N PHE A 157 -1.97 6.12 -3.20
CA PHE A 157 -0.77 5.46 -2.69
C PHE A 157 -0.18 6.22 -1.51
N LYS A 158 -0.19 5.63 -0.32
CA LYS A 158 0.29 6.26 0.92
C LYS A 158 1.75 5.91 1.21
N GLY A 159 2.63 6.90 1.32
CA GLY A 159 4.04 6.67 1.64
C GLY A 159 4.30 6.43 3.13
N HIS A 160 5.53 6.00 3.47
CA HIS A 160 5.98 5.69 4.84
C HIS A 160 5.66 6.77 5.90
N HIS A 161 5.69 8.04 5.50
CA HIS A 161 5.47 9.24 6.32
C HIS A 161 3.97 9.60 6.47
N GLY A 162 3.07 8.73 5.99
CA GLY A 162 1.64 8.84 6.23
C GLY A 162 0.87 9.75 5.26
N ARG A 163 1.47 10.17 4.16
CA ARG A 163 0.86 11.09 3.17
C ARG A 163 0.72 10.43 1.81
N TYR A 164 -0.20 10.91 0.99
CA TYR A 164 -0.54 10.34 -0.31
C TYR A 164 0.32 10.92 -1.42
N LEU A 165 0.78 10.06 -2.34
CA LEU A 165 1.33 10.44 -3.63
C LEU A 165 0.31 11.31 -4.38
N ALA A 166 0.78 12.38 -5.01
CA ALA A 166 0.00 13.36 -5.74
C ALA A 166 0.72 13.80 -7.03
N CYS A 167 -0.04 14.08 -8.09
CA CYS A 167 0.45 14.64 -9.34
C CYS A 167 -0.11 16.07 -9.58
N ASP A 168 0.77 17.08 -9.60
CA ASP A 168 0.37 18.45 -9.98
C ASP A 168 0.19 18.57 -11.50
N LYS A 169 -0.56 19.58 -11.95
CA LYS A 169 -0.87 19.93 -13.35
C LYS A 169 0.32 20.04 -14.31
N ILE A 170 1.53 20.19 -13.78
CA ILE A 170 2.80 20.29 -14.52
C ILE A 170 3.60 18.97 -14.52
N GLY A 171 3.00 17.86 -14.08
CA GLY A 171 3.64 16.56 -13.98
C GLY A 171 4.64 16.42 -12.84
N VAL A 172 4.61 17.29 -11.82
CA VAL A 172 5.49 17.17 -10.66
C VAL A 172 4.84 16.27 -9.61
N LEU A 173 5.54 15.21 -9.23
CA LEU A 173 5.11 14.30 -8.17
C LEU A 173 5.50 14.82 -6.79
N SER A 174 4.57 14.77 -5.85
CA SER A 174 4.81 15.04 -4.42
C SER A 174 4.01 14.08 -3.55
N ALA A 175 4.31 14.01 -2.26
CA ALA A 175 3.47 13.33 -1.28
C ALA A 175 3.33 14.20 -0.02
N THR A 176 2.62 15.31 -0.16
CA THR A 176 2.51 16.31 0.92
C THR A 176 1.15 16.30 1.62
N ARG A 177 0.12 15.67 1.04
CA ARG A 177 -1.27 15.70 1.53
C ARG A 177 -1.63 14.48 2.39
N ASP A 178 -2.31 14.74 3.50
CA ASP A 178 -2.78 13.71 4.44
C ASP A 178 -4.12 13.08 4.03
N ALA A 179 -4.79 13.64 3.02
CA ALA A 179 -6.11 13.22 2.53
C ALA A 179 -6.06 12.91 1.03
N MET A 180 -6.92 11.98 0.60
CA MET A 180 -7.09 11.63 -0.81
C MET A 180 -7.99 12.67 -1.49
N GLY A 181 -7.44 13.43 -2.44
CA GLY A 181 -8.17 14.27 -3.38
C GLY A 181 -7.94 13.81 -4.82
N PRO A 182 -8.44 14.56 -5.83
CA PRO A 182 -8.32 14.18 -7.23
C PRO A 182 -6.86 14.06 -7.72
N GLU A 183 -5.93 14.83 -7.16
CA GLU A 183 -4.51 14.78 -7.55
C GLU A 183 -3.79 13.55 -6.97
N GLU A 184 -4.39 12.90 -5.96
CA GLU A 184 -3.90 11.70 -5.29
C GLU A 184 -4.54 10.40 -5.81
N GLU A 185 -5.46 10.50 -6.78
CA GLU A 185 -6.14 9.36 -7.42
C GLU A 185 -5.39 8.90 -8.68
N PHE A 186 -4.99 7.63 -8.70
CA PHE A 186 -4.33 6.98 -9.82
C PHE A 186 -5.09 5.74 -10.29
N ILE A 187 -5.03 5.43 -11.59
CA ILE A 187 -5.58 4.23 -12.20
C ILE A 187 -4.41 3.40 -12.76
N PRO A 188 -4.10 2.24 -12.16
CA PRO A 188 -3.14 1.30 -12.74
C PRO A 188 -3.73 0.69 -14.03
N VAL A 189 -3.04 0.90 -15.15
CA VAL A 189 -3.38 0.36 -16.46
C VAL A 189 -2.42 -0.78 -16.76
N LYS A 190 -2.94 -1.99 -17.00
CA LYS A 190 -2.09 -3.16 -17.29
C LYS A 190 -1.58 -3.08 -18.73
N THR A 191 -0.27 -3.28 -18.90
CA THR A 191 0.42 -3.37 -20.21
C THR A 191 1.06 -4.76 -20.33
N GLU A 192 1.40 -5.18 -21.55
CA GLU A 192 2.07 -6.46 -21.83
C GLU A 192 3.35 -6.67 -21.00
N THR A 193 4.12 -5.60 -20.81
CA THR A 193 5.42 -5.57 -20.13
C THR A 193 5.36 -5.17 -18.65
N GLY A 194 4.22 -4.66 -18.15
CA GLY A 194 4.17 -4.05 -16.82
C GLY A 194 2.86 -3.33 -16.53
N TRP A 195 2.96 -2.12 -15.98
CA TRP A 195 1.84 -1.27 -15.56
C TRP A 195 2.13 0.20 -15.88
N GLY A 196 1.21 0.88 -16.57
CA GLY A 196 1.14 2.34 -16.54
C GLY A 196 0.40 2.80 -15.29
N LEU A 197 0.76 3.96 -14.74
CA LEU A 197 -0.03 4.64 -13.71
C LEU A 197 -0.60 5.93 -14.31
N GLN A 198 -1.91 5.94 -14.52
CA GLN A 198 -2.64 7.09 -15.04
C GLN A 198 -3.10 7.97 -13.87
N ASP A 199 -2.96 9.30 -13.96
CA ASP A 199 -3.52 10.25 -12.99
C ASP A 199 -4.97 10.63 -13.34
N PHE A 200 -5.59 11.45 -12.48
CA PHE A 200 -6.94 11.99 -12.72
C PHE A 200 -7.07 12.84 -14.00
N ARG A 201 -5.96 13.34 -14.55
CA ARG A 201 -5.89 14.20 -15.75
C ARG A 201 -5.62 13.38 -17.03
N GLU A 202 -5.74 12.06 -16.93
CA GLU A 202 -5.48 11.08 -17.99
C GLU A 202 -4.01 11.01 -18.45
N ARG A 203 -3.07 11.59 -17.68
CA ARG A 203 -1.62 11.54 -17.94
C ARG A 203 -0.98 10.36 -17.24
N PHE A 204 0.17 9.89 -17.75
CA PHE A 204 0.90 8.76 -17.19
C PHE A 204 2.15 9.18 -16.42
N LEU A 205 2.48 8.42 -15.37
CA LEU A 205 3.77 8.53 -14.68
C LEU A 205 4.90 7.99 -15.57
N ARG A 206 5.93 8.81 -15.74
CA ARG A 206 7.14 8.54 -16.52
C ARG A 206 8.36 8.63 -15.62
N ALA A 207 9.28 7.68 -15.76
CA ALA A 207 10.67 7.83 -15.37
C ALA A 207 11.54 8.04 -16.62
N GLU A 208 12.49 8.98 -16.53
CA GLU A 208 13.43 9.30 -17.60
C GLU A 208 14.86 9.36 -17.05
N GLU A 209 15.77 8.60 -17.65
CA GLU A 209 17.19 8.73 -17.38
C GLU A 209 17.76 10.00 -18.01
N LYS A 210 18.27 10.90 -17.16
CA LYS A 210 19.04 12.06 -17.59
C LYS A 210 20.51 11.83 -17.30
N SER A 211 21.31 11.77 -18.36
CA SER A 211 22.77 11.74 -18.26
C SER A 211 23.26 13.11 -17.77
N VAL A 212 23.79 13.15 -16.53
CA VAL A 212 24.26 14.40 -15.92
C VAL A 212 25.65 14.75 -16.46
N SER A 213 25.67 15.41 -17.63
CA SER A 213 26.88 15.95 -18.25
C SER A 213 27.28 17.32 -17.64
N GLY A 214 27.45 17.40 -16.31
CA GLY A 214 28.05 18.60 -15.71
C GLY A 214 28.04 18.74 -14.19
N ASN A 215 29.25 18.80 -13.60
CA ASN A 215 29.66 19.70 -12.51
C ASN A 215 28.76 19.96 -11.28
N SER A 216 27.88 19.04 -10.89
CA SER A 216 27.17 19.07 -9.61
C SER A 216 28.11 18.77 -8.43
N LYS A 217 28.88 19.78 -7.98
CA LYS A 217 29.60 19.73 -6.68
C LYS A 217 28.60 19.71 -5.53
N GLY A 218 28.14 18.52 -5.12
CA GLY A 218 27.26 18.36 -3.96
C GLY A 218 26.96 16.92 -3.60
N GLY A 219 27.70 16.36 -2.64
CA GLY A 219 27.45 15.03 -2.06
C GLY A 219 28.29 13.92 -2.70
N GLY A 220 29.08 13.22 -1.90
CA GLY A 220 30.01 12.20 -2.38
C GLY A 220 29.30 10.91 -2.80
N GLY A 221 29.53 10.49 -4.04
CA GLY A 221 29.16 9.19 -4.59
C GLY A 221 29.89 9.00 -5.92
N VAL A 222 30.88 8.11 -5.97
CA VAL A 222 31.71 7.92 -7.18
C VAL A 222 30.96 7.05 -8.18
N GLY A 223 30.61 7.62 -9.32
CA GLY A 223 30.02 6.91 -10.45
C GLY A 223 29.55 7.89 -11.53
N VAL A 224 29.65 7.48 -12.79
CA VAL A 224 29.02 8.21 -13.92
C VAL A 224 27.52 7.96 -13.85
N GLY A 225 26.83 8.71 -12.99
CA GLY A 225 25.44 8.46 -12.63
C GLY A 225 24.44 9.08 -13.59
N ALA A 226 23.67 8.25 -14.28
CA ALA A 226 22.37 8.67 -14.80
C ALA A 226 21.46 9.02 -13.62
N VAL A 227 20.80 10.17 -13.67
CA VAL A 227 19.80 10.57 -12.68
C VAL A 227 18.43 10.35 -13.29
N VAL A 228 17.66 9.43 -12.70
CA VAL A 228 16.27 9.19 -13.12
C VAL A 228 15.38 10.29 -12.56
N GLU A 229 14.82 11.13 -13.44
CA GLU A 229 13.75 12.08 -13.09
C GLU A 229 12.40 11.37 -13.24
N VAL A 230 11.51 11.52 -12.26
CA VAL A 230 10.14 10.98 -12.33
C VAL A 230 9.14 12.12 -12.43
N ARG A 231 8.23 12.02 -13.40
CA ARG A 231 7.19 12.99 -13.73
C ARG A 231 5.85 12.30 -13.96
N GLY A 232 4.77 13.07 -14.03
CA GLY A 232 3.40 12.62 -14.30
C GLY A 232 2.79 13.29 -15.54
N ASP A 233 3.61 13.64 -16.53
CA ASP A 233 3.21 14.40 -17.72
C ASP A 233 3.37 13.62 -19.05
N ALA A 234 3.38 12.29 -19.05
CA ALA A 234 3.27 11.53 -20.30
C ALA A 234 1.82 11.41 -20.79
N GLU A 235 1.61 11.29 -22.11
CA GLU A 235 0.28 11.18 -22.74
C GLU A 235 -0.05 9.74 -23.20
N SER A 236 0.97 8.89 -23.35
CA SER A 236 0.84 7.50 -23.76
C SER A 236 1.81 6.61 -22.97
N ILE A 237 1.50 5.33 -22.86
CA ILE A 237 2.37 4.36 -22.19
C ILE A 237 3.45 3.92 -23.17
N GLY A 238 4.68 4.39 -22.97
CA GLY A 238 5.89 3.89 -23.62
C GLY A 238 6.79 3.13 -22.65
N PHE A 239 8.08 3.05 -22.99
CA PHE A 239 9.09 2.40 -22.14
C PHE A 239 9.31 3.16 -20.82
N GLY A 240 9.39 4.49 -20.85
CA GLY A 240 9.59 5.33 -19.66
C GLY A 240 8.39 5.32 -18.71
N GLU A 241 7.21 4.96 -19.22
CA GLU A 241 5.94 4.95 -18.50
C GLU A 241 5.53 3.55 -18.01
N THR A 242 6.36 2.53 -18.26
CA THR A 242 6.12 1.15 -17.83
C THR A 242 6.78 0.88 -16.48
N TRP A 243 5.95 0.61 -15.46
CA TRP A 243 6.38 0.29 -14.10
C TRP A 243 6.13 -1.19 -13.78
N VAL A 244 6.99 -1.79 -12.96
CA VAL A 244 6.75 -3.09 -12.35
C VAL A 244 6.24 -2.86 -10.93
N ILE A 245 4.95 -3.10 -10.72
CA ILE A 245 4.33 -3.10 -9.39
C ILE A 245 4.61 -4.44 -8.73
N ARG A 246 5.28 -4.42 -7.57
CA ARG A 246 5.46 -5.61 -6.72
C ARG A 246 4.83 -5.39 -5.35
N GLY A 247 4.14 -6.40 -4.84
CA GLY A 247 3.56 -6.41 -3.49
C GLY A 247 4.14 -7.53 -2.64
N GLN A 248 3.96 -7.45 -1.33
CA GLN A 248 4.31 -8.55 -0.42
C GLN A 248 3.40 -9.77 -0.67
N ARG A 249 3.99 -10.97 -0.77
CA ARG A 249 3.32 -12.22 -1.13
C ARG A 249 2.11 -12.54 -0.26
N ARG A 250 2.18 -12.28 1.05
CA ARG A 250 1.05 -12.41 2.00
C ARG A 250 -0.22 -11.64 1.62
N PHE A 251 -0.12 -10.57 0.83
CA PHE A 251 -1.27 -9.78 0.35
C PHE A 251 -1.70 -10.14 -1.09
N LYS A 252 -0.92 -10.91 -1.84
CA LYS A 252 -1.32 -11.37 -3.17
C LYS A 252 -2.54 -12.26 -3.03
N THR A 253 -3.59 -11.98 -3.80
CA THR A 253 -4.84 -12.74 -3.67
C THR A 253 -4.56 -14.18 -4.10
N LYS A 254 -4.62 -15.13 -3.15
CA LYS A 254 -4.46 -16.56 -3.44
C LYS A 254 -5.68 -17.03 -4.25
N VAL A 255 -5.62 -16.82 -5.58
CA VAL A 255 -6.64 -17.24 -6.55
C VAL A 255 -6.73 -18.75 -6.53
N ARG A 256 -7.60 -19.24 -5.66
CA ARG A 256 -7.96 -20.65 -5.55
C ARG A 256 -8.68 -21.02 -6.84
N LYS A 257 -7.93 -21.61 -7.80
CA LYS A 257 -8.40 -22.04 -9.13
C LYS A 257 -9.86 -22.50 -9.09
N GLU A 258 -10.67 -21.99 -10.00
CA GLU A 258 -12.14 -22.08 -9.96
C GLU A 258 -12.64 -23.54 -9.86
N GLY A 259 -11.99 -24.46 -10.58
CA GLY A 259 -12.22 -25.91 -10.46
C GLY A 259 -12.08 -26.48 -9.04
N ALA A 260 -11.28 -25.88 -8.15
CA ALA A 260 -11.16 -26.30 -6.74
C ALA A 260 -12.34 -25.86 -5.84
N ARG A 261 -13.34 -25.18 -6.40
CA ARG A 261 -14.70 -25.02 -5.84
C ARG A 261 -15.68 -25.99 -6.50
N GLU A 262 -15.65 -26.16 -7.82
CA GLU A 262 -16.53 -27.10 -8.56
C GLU A 262 -16.22 -28.58 -8.25
N GLU A 263 -15.00 -28.93 -7.86
CA GLU A 263 -14.61 -30.26 -7.37
C GLU A 263 -15.24 -30.62 -6.01
N ARG A 264 -15.81 -29.66 -5.27
CA ARG A 264 -16.36 -29.89 -3.93
C ARG A 264 -17.78 -30.46 -3.98
N ILE A 265 -17.92 -31.63 -4.60
CA ILE A 265 -19.14 -32.43 -4.47
C ILE A 265 -19.37 -32.79 -2.98
N SER A 266 -20.57 -32.49 -2.50
CA SER A 266 -20.97 -32.73 -1.12
C SER A 266 -21.16 -34.23 -0.85
N ARG A 267 -21.11 -34.62 0.43
CA ARG A 267 -21.43 -36.00 0.84
C ARG A 267 -22.83 -36.40 0.37
N ARG A 268 -23.81 -35.50 0.51
CA ARG A 268 -25.21 -35.70 0.15
C ARG A 268 -25.42 -35.93 -1.35
N GLU A 269 -24.69 -35.21 -2.21
CA GLU A 269 -24.73 -35.44 -3.66
C GLU A 269 -24.10 -36.79 -4.02
N LEU A 270 -22.98 -37.18 -3.39
CA LEU A 270 -22.39 -38.50 -3.59
C LEU A 270 -23.32 -39.63 -3.15
N GLU A 271 -24.02 -39.49 -2.02
CA GLU A 271 -25.02 -40.46 -1.54
C GLU A 271 -26.24 -40.54 -2.47
N THR A 272 -26.69 -39.39 -3.00
CA THR A 272 -27.77 -39.31 -3.98
C THR A 272 -27.39 -39.99 -5.30
N LEU A 273 -26.16 -39.75 -5.79
CA LEU A 273 -25.62 -40.41 -6.99
C LEU A 273 -25.36 -41.91 -6.75
N ALA A 274 -24.93 -42.31 -5.56
CA ALA A 274 -24.76 -43.72 -5.21
C ALA A 274 -26.11 -44.45 -5.08
N GLY A 275 -27.17 -43.73 -4.68
CA GLY A 275 -28.49 -44.28 -4.34
C GLY A 275 -28.54 -44.86 -2.92
N GLN A 276 -27.64 -44.43 -2.03
CA GLN A 276 -27.47 -44.99 -0.69
C GLN A 276 -26.63 -44.08 0.21
N GLN A 277 -26.75 -44.28 1.53
CA GLN A 277 -25.75 -43.80 2.49
C GLN A 277 -24.38 -44.42 2.18
N LEU A 278 -23.33 -43.60 2.35
CA LEU A 278 -21.93 -43.95 2.07
C LEU A 278 -21.11 -43.80 3.34
N ASP A 279 -20.17 -44.71 3.57
CA ASP A 279 -19.21 -44.60 4.67
C ASP A 279 -18.13 -43.55 4.35
N ASP A 280 -17.46 -43.03 5.39
CA ASP A 280 -16.48 -41.94 5.24
C ASP A 280 -15.30 -42.33 4.31
N GLU A 281 -14.92 -43.61 4.30
CA GLU A 281 -13.93 -44.17 3.38
C GLU A 281 -14.45 -44.22 1.93
N GLN A 282 -15.72 -44.61 1.72
CA GLN A 282 -16.35 -44.63 0.40
C GLN A 282 -16.48 -43.21 -0.16
N VAL A 283 -16.84 -42.23 0.68
CA VAL A 283 -16.86 -40.80 0.34
C VAL A 283 -15.46 -40.31 -0.05
N ARG A 284 -14.40 -40.77 0.63
CA ARG A 284 -13.01 -40.44 0.29
C ARG A 284 -12.59 -41.03 -1.06
N ILE A 285 -12.95 -42.28 -1.34
CA ILE A 285 -12.70 -42.95 -2.63
C ILE A 285 -13.44 -42.23 -3.76
N LEU A 286 -14.72 -41.89 -3.59
CA LEU A 286 -15.50 -41.20 -4.62
C LEU A 286 -15.01 -39.77 -4.90
N LYS A 287 -14.57 -39.04 -3.87
CA LYS A 287 -13.91 -37.73 -4.05
C LYS A 287 -12.58 -37.83 -4.79
N LYS A 288 -11.80 -38.90 -4.56
CA LYS A 288 -10.58 -39.18 -5.32
C LYS A 288 -10.90 -39.52 -6.78
N ALA A 289 -11.82 -40.47 -7.00
CA ALA A 289 -12.27 -40.86 -8.33
C ALA A 289 -12.88 -39.71 -9.15
N ARG A 290 -13.53 -38.73 -8.50
CA ARG A 290 -13.99 -37.50 -9.17
C ARG A 290 -12.84 -36.66 -9.71
N ARG A 291 -11.76 -36.48 -8.92
CA ARG A 291 -10.56 -35.75 -9.37
C ARG A 291 -9.82 -36.47 -10.49
N GLU A 292 -9.89 -37.80 -10.49
CA GLU A 292 -9.28 -38.67 -11.51
C GLU A 292 -10.22 -38.93 -12.72
N GLY A 293 -11.39 -38.27 -12.80
CA GLY A 293 -12.38 -38.42 -13.87
C GLY A 293 -13.21 -39.72 -13.83
N ALA A 294 -12.78 -40.71 -13.05
CA ALA A 294 -13.36 -42.05 -12.94
C ALA A 294 -14.54 -42.17 -11.95
N LEU A 295 -15.36 -41.12 -11.78
CA LEU A 295 -16.47 -41.14 -10.79
C LEU A 295 -17.48 -42.28 -11.05
N GLN A 296 -17.83 -42.54 -12.31
CA GLN A 296 -18.93 -43.45 -12.64
C GLN A 296 -18.58 -44.93 -12.47
N SER A 297 -17.32 -45.33 -12.72
CA SER A 297 -16.84 -46.68 -12.40
C SER A 297 -16.80 -46.89 -10.89
N ALA A 298 -16.26 -45.94 -10.12
CA ALA A 298 -16.23 -46.02 -8.66
C ALA A 298 -17.63 -46.10 -8.02
N LEU A 299 -18.64 -45.40 -8.58
CA LEU A 299 -20.04 -45.54 -8.16
C LEU A 299 -20.62 -46.93 -8.46
N LEU A 300 -20.27 -47.54 -9.60
CA LEU A 300 -20.68 -48.90 -9.94
C LEU A 300 -20.05 -49.95 -9.01
N ASP A 301 -18.76 -49.85 -8.72
CA ASP A 301 -18.06 -50.76 -7.81
C ASP A 301 -18.68 -50.76 -6.40
N ILE A 302 -18.99 -49.57 -5.88
CA ILE A 302 -19.62 -49.41 -4.56
C ILE A 302 -21.06 -49.96 -4.55
N ARG A 303 -21.83 -49.76 -5.63
CA ARG A 303 -23.17 -50.38 -5.79
C ARG A 303 -23.11 -51.90 -5.93
N GLN A 304 -22.09 -52.44 -6.61
CA GLN A 304 -21.93 -53.89 -6.82
C GLN A 304 -21.51 -54.60 -5.53
N LYS A 305 -20.56 -54.03 -4.77
CA LYS A 305 -20.09 -54.60 -3.49
C LYS A 305 -21.25 -54.88 -2.52
N LYS A 306 -22.16 -53.92 -2.33
CA LYS A 306 -23.34 -54.10 -1.45
C LYS A 306 -24.35 -55.15 -1.94
N LYS A 307 -24.46 -55.37 -3.25
CA LYS A 307 -25.33 -56.46 -3.78
C LYS A 307 -24.77 -57.85 -3.47
N ARG A 308 -23.44 -57.98 -3.28
CA ARG A 308 -22.77 -59.26 -3.07
C ARG A 308 -23.00 -59.85 -1.67
N ASP A 309 -23.38 -59.03 -0.69
CA ASP A 309 -23.66 -59.44 0.69
C ASP A 309 -25.01 -60.12 0.92
N LYS A 310 -25.85 -60.27 -0.12
CA LYS A 310 -27.16 -60.95 -0.01
C LYS A 310 -27.19 -62.41 -0.47
N PHE A 311 -26.08 -62.94 -1.01
CA PHE A 311 -26.03 -64.27 -1.63
C PHE A 311 -24.77 -65.08 -1.24
N ALA A 312 -24.16 -64.76 -0.10
CA ALA A 312 -23.27 -65.70 0.58
C ALA A 312 -24.13 -66.52 1.57
N TRP A 313 -24.38 -67.78 1.21
CA TRP A 313 -24.95 -68.82 2.06
C TRP A 313 -23.85 -69.82 2.40
#